data_AF-A0A7C4CL44-F1
#
_entry.id   AF-A0A7C4CL44-F1
#
_cell.length_a   1.000
_cell.length_b   1.000
_cell.length_c   1.000
_cell.angle_alpha   90.00
_cell.angle_beta   90.00
_cell.angle_gamma   90.00
#
_symmetry.space_group_name_H-M   'P 1'
#
loop_
_entity.id
_entity.type
_entity.pdbx_description
1 polymer ?
#
loop_
_entity_poly.entity_id
_entity_poly.type
_entity_poly.pdbx_seq_one_letter_code
_entity_poly.pdbx_strand_id
1 'polypeptide(L)'
;AYAARTGRYLPLSVWEKNEDGDLVGSIEMPMAVGIIGGATKVHPIARIALKILGVKSARELAEVMAAVGLAQNLAALRALAHEGIQRGHMSLHARNIAIMAGATGELIDIIAERMVEERKIRMDRAKELLEEYLRKKEGGA
;
A
#
# COMPACT_ATOMS: atom_id res chain seq x y z
N ALA A 1 22.55 8.12 -1.29
CA ALA A 1 23.29 9.38 -1.48
C ALA A 1 22.35 10.52 -1.89
N TYR A 2 21.74 10.50 -3.07
CA TYR A 2 20.94 11.63 -3.57
C TYR A 2 19.72 11.98 -2.72
N ALA A 3 19.02 10.98 -2.18
CA ALA A 3 17.89 11.18 -1.25
C ALA A 3 18.27 11.91 0.05
N ALA A 4 19.57 12.02 0.38
CA ALA A 4 20.08 12.72 1.55
C ALA A 4 20.92 13.96 1.19
N ARG A 5 20.83 14.46 -0.05
CA ARG A 5 21.66 15.59 -0.55
C ARG A 5 21.47 16.89 0.23
N THR A 6 20.36 17.03 0.94
CA THR A 6 20.01 18.21 1.76
C THR A 6 20.39 18.05 3.24
N GLY A 7 21.15 17.00 3.59
CA GLY A 7 21.54 16.70 4.98
C GLY A 7 20.51 15.88 5.76
N ARG A 8 19.33 15.61 5.19
CA ARG A 8 18.32 14.70 5.73
C ARG A 8 17.83 13.74 4.65
N TYR A 9 17.60 12.49 5.01
CA TYR A 9 16.98 11.52 4.11
C TYR A 9 15.53 11.89 3.83
N LEU A 10 15.20 12.14 2.57
CA LEU A 10 13.89 12.58 2.08
C LEU A 10 13.44 11.72 0.88
N PRO A 11 12.13 11.72 0.57
CA PRO A 11 11.61 11.06 -0.63
C PRO A 11 12.27 11.59 -1.92
N LEU A 12 12.41 10.72 -2.91
CA LEU A 12 12.89 11.10 -4.25
C LEU A 12 11.76 11.57 -5.18
N SER A 13 10.50 11.25 -4.84
CA SER A 13 9.31 11.69 -5.54
C SER A 13 8.54 12.73 -4.73
N VAL A 14 7.89 13.65 -5.44
CA VAL A 14 6.96 14.63 -4.89
C VAL A 14 5.60 14.40 -5.53
N TRP A 15 4.55 14.45 -4.70
CA TRP A 15 3.17 14.40 -5.14
C TRP A 15 2.46 15.65 -4.64
N GLU A 16 1.84 16.38 -5.54
CA GLU A 16 1.16 17.65 -5.27
C GLU A 16 -0.14 17.74 -6.07
N LYS A 17 -0.98 18.70 -5.70
CA LYS A 17 -2.21 19.00 -6.43
C LYS A 17 -2.00 20.31 -7.19
N ASN A 18 -2.21 20.31 -8.51
CA ASN A 18 -2.12 21.53 -9.30
C ASN A 18 -3.35 22.44 -9.10
N GLU A 19 -3.36 23.59 -9.78
CA GLU A 19 -4.46 24.58 -9.72
C GLU A 19 -5.80 24.01 -10.20
N ASP A 20 -5.77 23.10 -11.18
CA ASP A 20 -6.96 22.43 -11.73
C ASP A 20 -7.51 21.32 -10.82
N GLY A 21 -6.76 20.94 -9.78
CA GLY A 21 -7.14 19.89 -8.84
C GLY A 21 -6.61 18.49 -9.17
N ASP A 22 -5.78 18.36 -10.21
CA ASP A 22 -5.16 17.10 -10.61
C ASP A 22 -3.98 16.73 -9.72
N LEU A 23 -3.80 15.42 -9.53
CA LEU A 23 -2.63 14.87 -8.84
C LEU A 23 -1.42 14.85 -9.78
N VAL A 24 -0.39 15.60 -9.43
CA VAL A 24 0.87 15.70 -10.18
C VAL A 24 1.98 15.01 -9.41
N GLY A 25 2.68 14.10 -10.09
CA GLY A 25 3.85 13.39 -9.56
C GLY A 25 5.12 13.81 -10.28
N SER A 26 6.19 14.06 -9.53
CA SER A 26 7.52 14.29 -10.09
C SER A 26 8.55 13.40 -9.38
N ILE A 27 9.62 13.04 -10.10
CA ILE A 27 10.76 12.29 -9.55
C ILE A 27 12.05 12.86 -10.12
N GLU A 28 13.05 13.00 -9.25
CA GLU A 28 14.39 13.40 -9.67
C GLU A 28 15.43 12.48 -9.01
N MET A 29 16.27 11.86 -9.82
CA MET A 29 17.39 11.07 -9.31
C MET A 29 18.50 10.89 -10.35
N PRO A 30 19.77 10.71 -9.92
CA PRO A 30 20.86 10.34 -10.81
C PRO A 30 20.60 8.96 -11.41
N MET A 31 20.79 8.83 -12.71
CA MET A 31 20.59 7.59 -13.44
C MET A 31 21.78 7.29 -14.35
N ALA A 32 22.77 6.58 -13.80
CA ALA A 32 23.94 6.15 -14.54
C ALA A 32 23.64 4.83 -15.27
N VAL A 33 23.08 4.95 -16.48
CA VAL A 33 22.72 3.81 -17.34
C VAL A 33 23.35 3.94 -18.71
N GLY A 34 23.46 2.83 -19.42
CA GLY A 34 24.03 2.77 -20.76
C GLY A 34 23.29 1.78 -21.63
N ILE A 35 23.20 2.10 -22.93
CA ILE A 35 22.64 1.20 -23.95
C ILE A 35 23.73 0.58 -24.86
N ILE A 36 24.99 0.94 -24.62
CA ILE A 36 26.16 0.45 -25.36
C ILE A 36 27.19 -0.09 -24.34
N GLY A 37 27.62 -1.33 -24.53
CA GLY A 37 28.71 -1.95 -23.77
C GLY A 37 28.28 -2.70 -22.50
N GLY A 38 29.23 -3.43 -21.91
CA GLY A 38 28.99 -4.28 -20.74
C GLY A 38 27.93 -5.37 -20.98
N ALA A 39 27.17 -5.70 -19.93
CA ALA A 39 26.14 -6.74 -19.97
C ALA A 39 25.03 -6.44 -20.98
N THR A 40 24.76 -5.17 -21.30
CA THR A 40 23.73 -4.79 -22.28
C THR A 40 24.05 -5.26 -23.71
N LYS A 41 25.32 -5.49 -24.03
CA LYS A 41 25.79 -6.05 -25.31
C LYS A 41 26.01 -7.56 -25.27
N VAL A 42 26.45 -8.09 -24.13
CA VAL A 42 26.84 -9.51 -24.01
C VAL A 42 25.65 -10.40 -23.66
N HIS A 43 24.73 -9.92 -22.81
CA HIS A 43 23.61 -10.72 -22.33
C HIS A 43 22.46 -10.74 -23.36
N PRO A 44 22.05 -11.90 -23.90
CA PRO A 44 21.01 -11.98 -24.93
C PRO A 44 19.67 -11.36 -24.51
N ILE A 45 19.23 -11.61 -23.26
CA ILE A 45 17.97 -11.04 -22.74
C ILE A 45 18.03 -9.51 -22.62
N ALA A 46 19.16 -8.93 -22.20
CA ALA A 46 19.28 -7.48 -22.08
C ALA A 46 19.18 -6.79 -23.46
N ARG A 47 19.75 -7.40 -24.51
CA ARG A 47 19.59 -6.93 -25.88
C ARG A 47 18.14 -6.99 -26.37
N ILE A 48 17.45 -8.08 -26.06
CA ILE A 48 16.03 -8.25 -26.41
C ILE A 48 15.18 -7.21 -25.67
N ALA A 49 15.41 -6.99 -24.38
CA ALA A 49 14.69 -6.00 -23.59
C ALA A 49 14.87 -4.57 -24.15
N LEU A 50 16.11 -4.18 -24.49
CA LEU A 50 16.38 -2.89 -25.14
C LEU A 50 15.71 -2.78 -26.52
N LYS A 51 15.68 -3.87 -27.29
CA LYS A 51 15.00 -3.91 -28.60
C LYS A 51 13.49 -3.76 -28.46
N ILE A 52 12.87 -4.41 -27.47
CA ILE A 52 11.43 -4.28 -27.17
C ILE A 52 11.13 -2.84 -26.74
N LEU A 53 11.98 -2.27 -25.88
CA LEU A 53 11.78 -0.92 -25.38
C LEU A 53 11.98 0.16 -26.44
N GLY A 54 12.83 -0.10 -27.46
CA GLY A 54 12.99 0.78 -28.61
C GLY A 54 13.73 2.10 -28.34
N VAL A 55 14.38 2.23 -27.18
CA VAL A 55 15.15 3.43 -26.81
C VAL A 55 16.38 3.60 -27.70
N LYS A 56 16.63 4.84 -28.10
CA LYS A 56 17.72 5.24 -29.00
C LYS A 56 18.91 5.83 -28.24
N SER A 57 18.72 6.21 -26.97
CA SER A 57 19.77 6.79 -26.14
C SER A 57 19.72 6.28 -24.70
N ALA A 58 20.86 6.39 -24.00
CA ALA A 58 20.92 6.11 -22.56
C ALA A 58 20.04 7.09 -21.75
N ARG A 59 19.85 8.30 -22.26
CA ARG A 59 18.96 9.30 -21.67
C ARG A 59 17.50 8.86 -21.73
N GLU A 60 17.04 8.37 -22.89
CA GLU A 60 15.68 7.83 -23.02
C GLU A 60 15.47 6.64 -22.08
N LEU A 61 16.47 5.74 -21.97
CA LEU A 61 16.41 4.64 -21.00
C LEU A 61 16.28 5.16 -19.55
N ALA A 62 17.04 6.19 -19.19
CA ALA A 62 16.97 6.80 -17.87
C ALA A 62 15.60 7.42 -17.58
N GLU A 63 15.03 8.14 -18.55
CA GLU A 63 13.71 8.76 -18.47
C GLU A 63 12.61 7.71 -18.30
N VAL A 64 12.67 6.60 -19.07
CA VAL A 64 11.76 5.46 -18.91
C VAL A 64 11.89 4.86 -17.51
N MET A 65 13.11 4.61 -17.02
CA MET A 65 13.31 4.05 -15.69
C MET A 65 12.77 4.96 -14.58
N ALA A 66 12.97 6.28 -14.70
CA ALA A 66 12.40 7.25 -13.78
C ALA A 66 10.86 7.24 -13.82
N ALA A 67 10.26 7.23 -15.00
CA ALA A 67 8.81 7.14 -15.17
C ALA A 67 8.22 5.85 -14.58
N VAL A 68 8.86 4.70 -14.81
CA VAL A 68 8.47 3.42 -14.20
C VAL A 68 8.59 3.49 -12.68
N GLY A 69 9.65 4.09 -12.14
CA GLY A 69 9.82 4.30 -10.71
C GLY A 69 8.70 5.15 -10.10
N LEU A 70 8.32 6.24 -10.77
CA LEU A 70 7.21 7.10 -10.34
C LEU A 70 5.86 6.37 -10.42
N ALA A 71 5.61 5.60 -11.47
CA ALA A 71 4.39 4.79 -11.61
C ALA A 71 4.29 3.72 -10.52
N GLN A 72 5.41 3.04 -10.21
CA GLN A 72 5.47 2.07 -9.11
C GLN A 72 5.21 2.75 -7.74
N ASN A 73 5.77 3.95 -7.54
CA ASN A 73 5.54 4.74 -6.33
C ASN A 73 4.05 5.14 -6.20
N LEU A 74 3.42 5.61 -7.28
CA LEU A 74 1.99 5.92 -7.29
C LEU A 74 1.14 4.69 -6.94
N ALA A 75 1.42 3.55 -7.55
CA ALA A 75 0.67 2.31 -7.29
C ALA A 75 0.78 1.91 -5.81
N ALA A 76 1.97 2.00 -5.22
CA ALA A 76 2.19 1.71 -3.80
C ALA A 76 1.44 2.69 -2.89
N LEU A 77 1.55 4.00 -3.14
CA LEU A 77 0.83 5.02 -2.36
C LEU A 77 -0.68 4.85 -2.48
N ARG A 78 -1.18 4.61 -3.70
CA ARG A 78 -2.60 4.36 -3.94
C ARG A 78 -3.07 3.12 -3.20
N ALA A 79 -2.32 2.02 -3.23
CA ALA A 79 -2.67 0.81 -2.50
C ALA A 79 -2.74 1.06 -0.98
N LEU A 80 -1.76 1.76 -0.41
CA LEU A 80 -1.71 2.09 1.02
C LEU A 80 -2.84 3.05 1.45
N ALA A 81 -3.19 4.00 0.58
CA ALA A 81 -4.27 4.95 0.81
C ALA A 81 -5.66 4.37 0.52
N HIS A 82 -5.75 3.23 -0.18
CA HIS A 82 -7.04 2.66 -0.57
C HIS A 82 -7.68 1.87 0.57
N GLU A 83 -9.00 2.00 0.68
CA GLU A 83 -9.79 1.35 1.74
C GLU A 83 -9.67 -0.18 1.72
N GLY A 84 -9.39 -0.82 0.58
CA GLY A 84 -9.31 -2.29 0.51
C GLY A 84 -8.29 -2.89 1.49
N ILE A 85 -7.09 -2.30 1.59
CA ILE A 85 -6.07 -2.74 2.55
C ILE A 85 -6.50 -2.38 3.97
N GLN A 86 -7.01 -1.16 4.17
CA GLN A 86 -7.47 -0.71 5.49
C GLN A 86 -8.64 -1.57 6.02
N ARG A 87 -9.60 -1.96 5.19
CA ARG A 87 -10.73 -2.84 5.57
C ARG A 87 -10.23 -4.21 6.01
N GLY A 88 -9.28 -4.81 5.29
CA GLY A 88 -8.67 -6.08 5.71
C GLY A 88 -7.99 -5.99 7.09
N HIS A 89 -7.22 -4.92 7.32
CA HIS A 89 -6.63 -4.66 8.63
C HIS A 89 -7.67 -4.38 9.72
N MET A 90 -8.75 -3.67 9.40
CA MET A 90 -9.83 -3.36 10.32
C MET A 90 -10.63 -4.60 10.71
N SER A 91 -10.89 -5.52 9.78
CA SER A 91 -11.50 -6.82 10.09
C SER A 91 -10.62 -7.65 11.02
N LEU A 92 -9.30 -7.71 10.78
CA LEU A 92 -8.37 -8.40 11.68
C LEU A 92 -8.30 -7.71 13.05
N HIS A 93 -8.29 -6.38 13.08
CA HIS A 93 -8.29 -5.61 14.30
C HIS A 93 -9.57 -5.83 15.12
N ALA A 94 -10.73 -5.83 14.49
CA ALA A 94 -12.01 -6.14 15.12
C ALA A 94 -12.03 -7.55 15.73
N ARG A 95 -11.54 -8.56 14.99
CA ARG A 95 -11.37 -9.93 15.51
C ARG A 95 -10.47 -9.97 16.73
N ASN A 96 -9.33 -9.27 16.71
CA ASN A 96 -8.41 -9.20 17.84
C ASN A 96 -9.08 -8.56 19.07
N ILE A 97 -9.85 -7.49 18.89
CA ILE A 97 -10.62 -6.88 19.98
C ILE A 97 -11.68 -7.83 20.53
N ALA A 98 -12.41 -8.54 19.67
CA ALA A 98 -13.40 -9.54 20.10
C ALA A 98 -12.75 -10.66 20.94
N ILE A 99 -11.59 -11.17 20.51
CA ILE A 99 -10.83 -12.18 21.25
C ILE A 99 -10.40 -11.62 22.62
N MET A 100 -9.84 -10.40 22.66
CA MET A 100 -9.43 -9.77 23.91
C MET A 100 -10.60 -9.45 24.86
N ALA A 101 -11.80 -9.24 24.32
CA ALA A 101 -13.03 -9.10 25.10
C ALA A 101 -13.55 -10.44 25.67
N GLY A 102 -12.97 -11.57 25.25
CA GLY A 102 -13.34 -12.91 25.72
C GLY A 102 -14.26 -13.69 24.77
N ALA A 103 -14.49 -13.20 23.54
CA ALA A 103 -15.24 -13.95 22.54
C ALA A 103 -14.46 -15.21 22.12
N THR A 104 -15.16 -16.32 21.94
CA THR A 104 -14.57 -17.62 21.55
C THR A 104 -15.38 -18.29 20.45
N GLY A 105 -14.72 -19.11 19.63
CA GLY A 105 -15.37 -19.82 18.52
C GLY A 105 -16.06 -18.86 17.55
N GLU A 106 -17.29 -19.18 17.18
CA GLU A 106 -18.12 -18.40 16.25
C GLU A 106 -18.43 -16.98 16.76
N LEU A 107 -18.39 -16.75 18.08
CA LEU A 107 -18.64 -15.42 18.65
C LEU A 107 -17.58 -14.40 18.23
N ILE A 108 -16.36 -14.82 17.92
CA ILE A 108 -15.31 -13.90 17.47
C ILE A 108 -15.77 -13.17 16.21
N ASP A 109 -16.31 -13.92 15.25
CA ASP A 109 -16.69 -13.39 13.94
C ASP A 109 -17.98 -12.56 14.03
N ILE A 110 -18.96 -13.07 14.77
CA ILE A 110 -20.23 -12.36 15.04
C ILE A 110 -19.99 -10.99 15.71
N ILE A 111 -19.16 -10.95 16.76
CA ILE A 111 -18.88 -9.71 17.49
C ILE A 111 -18.01 -8.77 16.66
N ALA A 112 -17.02 -9.30 15.93
CA ALA A 112 -16.18 -8.52 15.04
C ALA A 112 -16.98 -7.86 13.90
N GLU A 113 -17.84 -8.62 13.20
CA GLU A 113 -18.69 -8.10 12.13
C GLU A 113 -19.59 -6.98 12.63
N ARG A 114 -20.23 -7.18 13.79
CA ARG A 114 -21.13 -6.18 14.38
C ARG A 114 -20.40 -4.91 14.80
N MET A 115 -19.18 -5.01 15.33
CA MET A 115 -18.33 -3.83 15.59
C MET A 115 -17.96 -3.07 14.31
N VAL A 116 -17.69 -3.79 13.21
CA VAL A 116 -17.38 -3.17 11.90
C VAL A 116 -18.61 -2.48 11.33
N GLU A 117 -19.78 -3.12 11.36
CA GLU A 117 -21.06 -2.54 10.91
C GLU A 117 -21.40 -1.27 11.69
N GLU A 118 -21.23 -1.28 13.01
CA GLU A 118 -21.48 -0.12 13.87
C GLU A 118 -20.38 0.96 13.77
N ARG A 119 -19.27 0.69 13.08
CA ARG A 119 -18.04 1.50 13.06
C ARG A 119 -17.51 1.81 14.47
N LYS A 120 -17.69 0.90 15.42
CA LYS A 120 -17.31 1.02 16.84
C LYS A 120 -16.37 -0.12 17.24
N ILE A 121 -15.13 -0.08 16.76
CA ILE A 121 -14.11 -1.09 17.04
C ILE A 121 -13.34 -0.69 18.30
N ARG A 122 -13.90 -1.03 19.47
CA ARG A 122 -13.33 -0.70 20.79
C ARG A 122 -13.69 -1.77 21.83
N MET A 123 -12.86 -1.88 22.86
CA MET A 123 -12.96 -2.92 23.90
C MET A 123 -14.27 -2.88 24.70
N ASP A 124 -14.74 -1.67 25.04
CA ASP A 124 -16.00 -1.44 25.73
C ASP A 124 -17.18 -2.02 24.94
N ARG A 125 -17.26 -1.67 23.66
CA ARG A 125 -18.36 -2.13 22.79
C ARG A 125 -18.30 -3.63 22.54
N ALA A 126 -17.10 -4.19 22.40
CA ALA A 126 -16.93 -5.63 22.23
C ALA A 126 -17.48 -6.42 23.43
N LYS A 127 -17.27 -5.94 24.66
CA LYS A 127 -17.82 -6.55 25.88
C LYS A 127 -19.34 -6.44 25.95
N GLU A 128 -19.89 -5.26 25.65
CA GLU A 128 -21.35 -5.06 25.58
C GLU A 128 -22.00 -6.03 24.59
N LEU A 129 -21.47 -6.12 23.37
CA LEU A 129 -21.98 -7.03 22.34
C LEU A 129 -21.89 -8.49 22.80
N LEU A 130 -20.80 -8.89 23.45
CA LEU A 130 -20.64 -10.26 23.95
C LEU A 130 -21.70 -10.58 25.03
N GLU A 131 -21.93 -9.66 25.97
CA GLU A 131 -22.97 -9.81 26.99
C GLU A 131 -24.39 -9.86 26.39
N GLU A 132 -24.69 -9.01 25.41
CA GLU A 132 -25.96 -9.02 24.68
C GLU A 132 -26.24 -10.38 24.01
N TYR A 133 -25.22 -10.98 23.40
CA TYR A 133 -25.32 -12.30 22.77
C TYR A 133 -25.53 -13.43 23.78
N LEU A 134 -24.81 -13.42 24.90
CA LEU A 134 -24.94 -14.43 25.94
C LEU A 134 -26.34 -14.39 26.60
N ARG A 135 -26.85 -13.20 26.94
CA ARG A 135 -28.20 -13.04 27.53
C ARG A 135 -29.31 -13.50 26.61
N LYS A 136 -29.21 -13.26 25.29
CA LYS A 136 -30.19 -13.74 24.32
C LYS A 136 -30.24 -15.26 24.23
N LYS A 137 -29.11 -15.94 24.42
CA LYS A 137 -29.05 -17.40 24.40
C LYS A 137 -29.67 -18.01 25.66
N GLU A 138 -29.54 -17.34 26.80
CA GLU A 138 -30.12 -17.79 28.08
C GLU A 138 -31.63 -17.51 28.19
N GLY A 139 -32.13 -16.44 27.57
CA GLY A 139 -33.56 -16.09 27.59
C GLY A 139 -34.42 -16.75 26.50
N GLY A 140 -33.82 -17.57 25.64
CA GLY A 140 -34.50 -18.27 24.52
C GLY A 140 -34.62 -19.79 24.70
N ALA A 141 -34.32 -20.30 25.89
CA ALA A 141 -34.51 -21.71 26.27
C ALA A 141 -35.80 -21.90 27.07
#